data_AF-A0A2U1JKK5-F1
#
_entry.id   AF-A0A2U1JKK5-F1
#
_cell.length_a   1.000
_cell.length_b   1.000
_cell.length_c   1.000
_cell.angle_alpha   90.00
_cell.angle_beta   90.00
_cell.angle_gamma   90.00
#
_symmetry.space_group_name_H-M   'P 1'
#
loop_
_entity.id
_entity.type
_entity.pdbx_description
1 polymer ?
#
loop_
_entity_poly.entity_id
_entity_poly.type
_entity_poly.pdbx_seq_one_letter_code
_entity_poly.pdbx_strand_id
1 'polypeptide(L)'
;MKTKYFLSFTALLFTTFSFSQQDGYWDKDRSTTKEISVSARDRIVIKTEDLPLGTTEVVYRITLLDQNQQLASSLVSVLKSIPDPTGISQGSAGAVFVLSKISGDDKCTYAIFSSNDLASQFKETGKTLESCLFQGEPVSKDAKRLSIEKSTCLKGNAMWFGFESKNWIMNQKIILEVVPWVDKKLSRGWSLDNRKNIIEQCKTSNLAQKMTNSDDFCVCVLDKIQTQYKFKEFQKLLPMERSKVFKDSGNSCFGETSTSNVVYDDLRNQASLLAKQGKNGQAIAKLTVIINDGKATALDYNVIGVNYLLTKQYGKAIKYLKDGEKLDDTELLIKLNLAHAYLLNDNYKEAKPIYKKYQNQNVTDSLSWTQKTEQDFKAFQKAGIQNEDFERVLKLMKD
;
A
#
# COMPACT_ATOMS: atom_id res chain seq x y z
N MET A 1 19.80 -49.58 37.17
CA MET A 1 20.64 -48.70 36.33
C MET A 1 20.00 -48.64 34.96
N LYS A 2 19.81 -47.42 34.43
CA LYS A 2 19.30 -47.04 33.09
C LYS A 2 17.78 -47.10 32.88
N THR A 3 17.11 -46.17 32.20
CA THR A 3 17.26 -44.71 31.99
C THR A 3 15.86 -44.27 31.53
N LYS A 4 15.32 -43.22 32.14
CA LYS A 4 14.07 -42.55 31.73
C LYS A 4 14.29 -41.79 30.42
N TYR A 5 13.39 -41.89 29.46
CA TYR A 5 13.22 -40.85 28.42
C TYR A 5 11.75 -40.47 28.33
N PHE A 6 11.41 -39.38 29.02
CA PHE A 6 10.15 -38.66 28.89
C PHE A 6 10.42 -37.51 27.91
N LEU A 7 10.03 -37.68 26.64
CA LEU A 7 10.09 -36.63 25.63
C LEU A 7 8.88 -35.71 25.85
N SER A 8 9.10 -34.59 26.54
CA SER A 8 8.14 -33.48 26.61
C SER A 8 8.46 -32.53 25.45
N PHE A 9 7.57 -32.47 24.46
CA PHE A 9 7.66 -31.53 23.35
C PHE A 9 6.81 -30.31 23.70
N THR A 10 7.42 -29.29 24.31
CA THR A 10 6.75 -28.00 24.58
C THR A 10 6.93 -27.12 23.34
N ALA A 11 5.90 -27.06 22.49
CA ALA A 11 5.84 -26.12 21.39
C ALA A 11 5.59 -24.71 21.94
N LEU A 12 6.63 -23.88 22.01
CA LEU A 12 6.50 -22.44 22.25
C LEU A 12 5.93 -21.78 20.99
N LEU A 13 4.63 -21.53 20.99
CA LEU A 13 3.98 -20.61 20.05
C LEU A 13 4.38 -19.18 20.44
N PHE A 14 5.45 -18.65 19.82
CA PHE A 14 5.70 -17.21 19.80
C PHE A 14 4.67 -16.56 18.89
N THR A 15 3.55 -16.10 19.46
CA THR A 15 2.72 -15.10 18.81
C THR A 15 3.48 -13.78 18.83
N THR A 16 4.18 -13.46 17.75
CA THR A 16 4.65 -12.10 17.52
C THR A 16 3.42 -11.22 17.32
N PHE A 17 2.92 -10.63 18.41
CA PHE A 17 2.06 -9.45 18.30
C PHE A 17 2.93 -8.36 17.68
N SER A 18 2.79 -8.17 16.37
CA SER A 18 3.23 -6.95 15.70
C SER A 18 2.37 -5.82 16.26
N PHE A 19 2.82 -5.21 17.36
CA PHE A 19 2.28 -3.93 17.78
C PHE A 19 2.62 -2.95 16.67
N SER A 20 1.59 -2.55 15.91
CA SER A 20 1.70 -1.50 14.91
C SER A 20 2.34 -0.27 15.57
N GLN A 21 3.57 0.04 15.19
CA GLN A 21 4.25 1.25 15.63
C GLN A 21 3.43 2.43 15.10
N GLN A 22 2.90 3.27 15.99
CA GLN A 22 2.18 4.47 15.56
C GLN A 22 3.16 5.39 14.84
N ASP A 23 2.97 5.57 13.53
CA ASP A 23 3.85 6.41 12.70
C ASP A 23 3.49 7.90 12.82
N GLY A 24 4.03 8.54 13.86
CA GLY A 24 3.73 9.94 14.18
C GLY A 24 4.82 10.62 15.00
N TYR A 25 4.56 11.85 15.43
CA TYR A 25 5.44 12.62 16.30
C TYR A 25 4.66 13.61 17.17
N TRP A 26 5.20 13.92 18.36
CA TRP A 26 4.71 15.06 19.16
C TRP A 26 5.21 16.36 18.54
N ASP A 27 4.27 17.21 18.13
CA ASP A 27 4.57 18.48 17.50
C ASP A 27 4.83 19.56 18.55
N LYS A 28 6.12 19.82 18.77
CA LYS A 28 6.61 20.74 19.80
C LYS A 28 6.61 22.19 19.33
N ASP A 29 6.56 22.42 18.02
CA ASP A 29 6.59 23.76 17.44
C ASP A 29 5.19 24.39 17.46
N ARG A 30 4.15 23.55 17.32
CA ARG A 30 2.74 23.95 17.41
C ARG A 30 2.10 23.59 18.75
N SER A 31 2.91 23.55 19.82
CA SER A 31 2.40 23.38 21.19
C SER A 31 1.83 24.69 21.73
N THR A 32 0.78 24.58 22.55
CA THR A 32 0.25 25.72 23.32
C THR A 32 0.94 25.76 24.68
N THR A 33 1.49 26.91 25.06
CA THR A 33 1.88 27.21 26.44
C THR A 33 1.29 28.57 26.82
N LYS A 34 0.43 28.61 27.82
CA LYS A 34 -0.17 29.85 28.32
C LYS A 34 -0.01 29.92 29.84
N GLU A 35 0.44 31.07 30.32
CA GLU A 35 0.50 31.41 31.75
C GLU A 35 -0.48 32.54 32.02
N ILE A 36 -1.49 32.31 32.87
CA ILE A 36 -2.57 33.26 33.09
C ILE A 36 -2.89 33.35 34.58
N SER A 37 -3.01 34.57 35.10
CA SER A 37 -3.51 34.82 36.46
C SER A 37 -5.03 34.83 36.46
N VAL A 38 -5.63 34.12 37.40
CA VAL A 38 -7.09 34.04 37.57
C VAL A 38 -7.45 34.52 38.95
N SER A 39 -8.42 35.44 39.02
CA SER A 39 -8.92 35.96 40.29
C SER A 39 -9.71 34.90 41.06
N ALA A 40 -9.81 35.08 42.37
CA ALA A 40 -10.64 34.22 43.21
C ALA A 40 -12.08 34.14 42.67
N ARG A 41 -12.62 32.91 42.56
CA ARG A 41 -13.97 32.61 42.04
C ARG A 41 -14.25 32.99 40.58
N ASP A 42 -13.25 33.45 39.84
CA ASP A 42 -13.44 33.85 38.44
C ASP A 42 -13.42 32.65 37.48
N ARG A 43 -14.02 32.84 36.31
CA ARG A 43 -14.04 31.88 35.19
C ARG A 43 -13.33 32.46 33.98
N ILE A 44 -12.37 31.71 33.46
CA ILE A 44 -11.65 32.07 32.24
C ILE A 44 -11.73 30.94 31.21
N VAL A 45 -11.47 31.30 29.96
CA VAL A 45 -11.37 30.35 28.85
C VAL A 45 -10.07 30.61 28.11
N ILE A 46 -9.34 29.54 27.83
CA ILE A 46 -8.08 29.57 27.09
C ILE A 46 -8.27 28.74 25.82
N LYS A 47 -8.14 29.39 24.65
CA LYS A 47 -8.06 28.69 23.37
C LYS A 47 -6.63 28.16 23.16
N THR A 48 -6.49 26.93 22.68
CA THR A 48 -5.21 26.42 22.18
C THR A 48 -4.83 27.06 20.86
N GLU A 49 -3.56 26.96 20.50
CA GLU A 49 -3.14 27.09 19.11
C GLU A 49 -3.90 26.09 18.22
N ASP A 50 -4.03 26.41 16.93
CA ASP A 50 -4.73 25.53 16.00
C ASP A 50 -3.97 24.21 15.85
N LEU A 51 -4.66 23.10 16.12
CA LEU A 51 -4.15 21.74 16.02
C LEU A 51 -3.73 21.44 14.58
N PRO A 52 -2.52 20.87 14.39
CA PRO A 52 -2.05 20.46 13.07
C PRO A 52 -3.00 19.49 12.35
N LEU A 53 -3.04 19.55 11.02
CA LEU A 53 -3.68 18.51 10.23
C LEU A 53 -3.04 17.15 10.53
N GLY A 54 -3.87 16.13 10.74
CA GLY A 54 -3.40 14.80 11.12
C GLY A 54 -3.15 14.61 12.61
N THR A 55 -3.56 15.56 13.45
CA THR A 55 -3.57 15.37 14.92
C THR A 55 -4.53 14.23 15.28
N THR A 56 -4.01 13.17 15.89
CA THR A 56 -4.82 12.02 16.36
C THR A 56 -4.86 11.91 17.88
N GLU A 57 -3.90 12.54 18.55
CA GLU A 57 -3.83 12.58 20.01
C GLU A 57 -3.34 13.94 20.49
N VAL A 58 -3.63 14.26 21.75
CA VAL A 58 -3.12 15.44 22.45
C VAL A 58 -2.74 15.03 23.86
N VAL A 59 -1.58 15.49 24.34
CA VAL A 59 -1.26 15.48 25.76
C VAL A 59 -1.36 16.90 26.26
N TYR A 60 -2.05 17.09 27.38
CA TYR A 60 -2.04 18.36 28.08
C TYR A 60 -1.57 18.19 29.52
N ARG A 61 -1.03 19.29 30.05
CA ARG A 61 -0.67 19.46 31.44
C ARG A 61 -1.23 20.78 31.95
N ILE A 62 -1.89 20.71 33.09
CA ILE A 62 -2.39 21.84 33.85
C ILE A 62 -1.59 21.89 35.15
N THR A 63 -1.12 23.08 35.50
CA THR A 63 -0.43 23.32 36.76
C THR A 63 -0.93 24.62 37.36
N LEU A 64 -1.29 24.58 38.64
CA LEU A 64 -1.57 25.76 39.43
C LEU A 64 -0.35 26.11 40.27
N LEU A 65 -0.01 27.39 40.26
CA LEU A 65 1.11 27.97 40.98
C LEU A 65 0.63 29.20 41.74
N ASP A 66 1.27 29.47 42.89
CA ASP A 66 1.15 30.79 43.50
C ASP A 66 1.74 31.85 42.54
N GLN A 67 1.29 33.11 42.64
CA GLN A 67 1.72 34.17 41.71
C GLN A 67 3.25 34.34 41.59
N ASN A 68 4.01 34.01 42.64
CA ASN A 68 5.46 34.15 42.69
C ASN A 68 6.24 32.88 42.32
N GLN A 69 5.54 31.77 42.05
CA GLN A 69 6.18 30.49 41.70
C GLN A 69 6.41 30.37 40.18
N GLN A 70 7.42 29.57 39.81
CA GLN A 70 7.77 29.24 38.42
C GLN A 70 7.76 27.72 38.21
N LEU A 71 7.54 27.27 36.98
CA LEU A 71 7.62 25.84 36.65
C LEU A 71 9.06 25.33 36.78
N ALA A 72 9.21 24.15 37.39
CA ALA A 72 10.49 23.45 37.43
C ALA A 72 10.91 22.86 36.08
N SER A 73 9.96 22.51 35.21
CA SER A 73 10.21 21.98 33.86
C SER A 73 8.98 22.17 32.95
N SER A 74 9.17 22.22 31.62
CA SER A 74 8.07 22.31 30.64
C SER A 74 7.68 20.95 30.05
N LEU A 75 6.45 20.78 29.59
CA LEU A 75 5.95 19.55 28.97
C LEU A 75 6.77 19.21 27.73
N VAL A 76 7.12 20.22 26.93
CA VAL A 76 8.01 20.07 25.78
C VAL A 76 9.39 19.55 26.17
N SER A 77 9.96 20.01 27.29
CA SER A 77 11.25 19.49 27.80
C SER A 77 11.16 18.04 28.25
N VAL A 78 10.06 17.65 28.93
CA VAL A 78 9.80 16.26 29.34
C VAL A 78 9.68 15.37 28.11
N LEU A 79 8.96 15.80 27.08
CA LEU A 79 8.83 15.08 25.80
C LEU A 79 10.14 15.02 24.99
N LYS A 80 11.12 15.89 25.24
CA LYS A 80 12.46 15.81 24.65
C LYS A 80 13.35 14.79 25.36
N SER A 81 13.14 14.57 26.66
CA SER A 81 13.94 13.63 27.45
C SER A 81 13.54 12.15 27.29
N ILE A 82 12.45 11.85 26.57
CA ILE A 82 11.97 10.48 26.36
C ILE A 82 12.59 9.92 25.06
N PRO A 83 13.40 8.86 25.12
CA PRO A 83 14.10 8.30 23.96
C PRO A 83 13.17 7.83 22.83
N ASP A 84 12.01 7.28 23.19
CA ASP A 84 10.93 6.97 22.24
C ASP A 84 9.60 7.51 22.79
N PRO A 85 9.13 8.66 22.29
CA PRO A 85 7.97 9.30 22.84
C PRO A 85 6.64 8.68 22.36
N THR A 86 6.68 7.66 21.48
CA THR A 86 5.50 6.83 21.14
C THR A 86 4.99 6.04 22.36
N GLY A 87 5.86 5.76 23.33
CA GLY A 87 5.50 5.06 24.57
C GLY A 87 4.43 5.77 25.41
N ILE A 88 4.30 7.10 25.28
CA ILE A 88 3.20 7.86 25.90
C ILE A 88 1.85 7.49 25.29
N SER A 89 1.82 7.25 23.99
CA SER A 89 0.62 6.84 23.28
C SER A 89 0.25 5.38 23.56
N GLN A 90 1.22 4.55 23.95
CA GLN A 90 1.03 3.11 24.24
C GLN A 90 0.59 2.76 25.68
N GLY A 91 0.63 3.67 26.68
CA GLY A 91 0.10 3.35 28.02
C GLY A 91 0.54 4.22 29.20
N SER A 92 0.06 3.83 30.39
CA SER A 92 0.04 4.57 31.67
C SER A 92 1.41 4.99 32.25
N ALA A 93 2.53 4.39 31.80
CA ALA A 93 3.87 4.76 32.25
C ALA A 93 4.28 6.18 31.80
N GLY A 94 3.76 6.67 30.66
CA GLY A 94 4.06 8.02 30.14
C GLY A 94 3.40 9.15 30.94
N ALA A 95 2.24 8.88 31.56
CA ALA A 95 1.51 9.86 32.38
C ALA A 95 2.26 10.22 33.69
N VAL A 96 3.01 9.26 34.24
CA VAL A 96 3.80 9.44 35.48
C VAL A 96 4.94 10.46 35.28
N PHE A 97 5.53 10.51 34.09
CA PHE A 97 6.60 11.46 33.75
C PHE A 97 6.10 12.91 33.64
N VAL A 98 4.88 13.11 33.13
CA VAL A 98 4.28 14.45 32.93
C VAL A 98 3.93 15.14 34.26
N LEU A 99 3.64 14.35 35.30
CA LEU A 99 3.17 14.82 36.62
C LEU A 99 4.29 15.26 37.59
N SER A 100 5.55 15.21 37.19
CA SER A 100 6.69 15.30 38.11
C SER A 100 6.94 16.73 38.67
N LYS A 101 6.85 16.80 40.01
CA LYS A 101 7.33 17.86 40.94
C LYS A 101 6.77 19.28 40.80
N ILE A 102 5.47 19.44 41.02
CA ILE A 102 4.90 20.75 41.35
C ILE A 102 3.93 20.61 42.52
N SER A 103 4.06 21.54 43.47
CA SER A 103 3.39 21.62 44.77
C SER A 103 2.78 23.02 44.88
N GLY A 104 1.50 23.13 44.53
CA GLY A 104 0.67 24.28 44.86
C GLY A 104 -0.55 23.79 45.65
N ASP A 105 -0.99 24.57 46.63
CA ASP A 105 -2.18 24.28 47.44
C ASP A 105 -3.48 24.80 46.79
N ASP A 106 -3.34 25.68 45.79
CA ASP A 106 -4.42 26.22 44.97
C ASP A 106 -5.17 25.12 44.20
N LYS A 107 -6.50 25.27 44.06
CA LYS A 107 -7.34 24.27 43.39
C LYS A 107 -8.31 24.89 42.39
N CYS A 108 -8.42 24.24 41.23
CA CYS A 108 -9.37 24.56 40.17
C CYS A 108 -10.21 23.36 39.76
N THR A 109 -11.42 23.65 39.31
CA THR A 109 -12.14 22.78 38.39
C THR A 109 -11.92 23.26 36.96
N TYR A 110 -11.95 22.35 35.99
CA TYR A 110 -11.84 22.73 34.59
C TYR A 110 -12.72 21.88 33.68
N ALA A 111 -13.08 22.45 32.54
CA ALA A 111 -13.80 21.79 31.46
C ALA A 111 -13.10 22.06 30.13
N ILE A 112 -13.16 21.11 29.22
CA ILE A 112 -12.63 21.25 27.86
C ILE A 112 -13.79 21.23 26.89
N PHE A 113 -13.77 22.13 25.91
CA PHE A 113 -14.78 22.25 24.87
C PHE A 113 -14.12 22.11 23.50
N SER A 114 -14.89 21.61 22.53
CA SER A 114 -14.50 21.52 21.12
C SER A 114 -15.03 22.67 20.27
N SER A 115 -15.71 23.65 20.89
CA SER A 115 -16.21 24.85 20.20
C SER A 115 -16.10 26.09 21.09
N ASN A 116 -15.95 27.24 20.43
CA ASN A 116 -15.87 28.54 21.07
C ASN A 116 -17.17 28.94 21.77
N ASP A 117 -18.31 28.61 21.17
CA ASP A 117 -19.62 29.00 21.68
C ASP A 117 -19.91 28.33 23.03
N LEU A 118 -19.60 27.03 23.15
CA LEU A 118 -19.76 26.28 24.40
C LEU A 118 -18.81 26.79 25.48
N ALA A 119 -17.58 27.10 25.11
CA ALA A 119 -16.61 27.67 26.04
C ALA A 119 -17.03 29.06 26.53
N SER A 120 -17.59 29.89 25.64
CA SER A 120 -18.11 31.22 25.99
C SER A 120 -19.31 31.12 26.94
N GLN A 121 -20.23 30.18 26.69
CA GLN A 121 -21.34 29.89 27.61
C GLN A 121 -20.85 29.41 28.98
N PHE A 122 -19.80 28.60 29.04
CA PHE A 122 -19.17 28.22 30.31
C PHE A 122 -18.64 29.43 31.07
N LYS A 123 -17.94 30.35 30.38
CA LYS A 123 -17.40 31.56 31.01
C LYS A 123 -18.51 32.36 31.70
N GLU A 124 -19.64 32.55 31.02
CA GLU A 124 -20.78 33.32 31.53
C GLU A 124 -21.55 32.58 32.62
N THR A 125 -21.91 31.32 32.37
CA THR A 125 -22.92 30.60 33.17
C THR A 125 -22.36 29.51 34.09
N GLY A 126 -21.11 29.07 33.88
CA GLY A 126 -20.51 27.93 34.56
C GLY A 126 -21.02 26.56 34.09
N LYS A 127 -21.87 26.48 33.06
CA LYS A 127 -22.42 25.22 32.55
C LYS A 127 -21.33 24.34 31.90
N THR A 128 -21.30 23.06 32.26
CA THR A 128 -20.29 22.08 31.80
C THR A 128 -20.86 20.87 31.05
N LEU A 129 -22.20 20.76 30.92
CA LEU A 129 -22.91 19.60 30.35
C LEU A 129 -22.46 19.21 28.93
N GLU A 130 -22.09 20.18 28.11
CA GLU A 130 -21.66 19.95 26.72
C GLU A 130 -20.13 19.99 26.55
N SER A 131 -19.38 19.96 27.66
CA SER A 131 -17.94 19.81 27.61
C SER A 131 -17.57 18.42 27.09
N CYS A 132 -16.50 18.35 26.30
CA CYS A 132 -15.95 17.09 25.83
C CYS A 132 -15.13 16.37 26.92
N LEU A 133 -14.74 17.09 27.98
CA LEU A 133 -14.15 16.57 29.20
C LEU A 133 -14.44 17.53 30.37
N PHE A 134 -14.80 17.00 31.53
CA PHE A 134 -15.00 17.78 32.75
C PHE A 134 -14.22 17.18 33.92
N GLN A 135 -13.51 18.04 34.65
CA GLN A 135 -12.84 17.72 35.91
C GLN A 135 -13.52 18.53 37.03
N GLY A 136 -14.52 17.92 37.65
CA GLY A 136 -15.33 18.53 38.71
C GLY A 136 -14.70 18.47 40.10
N GLU A 137 -13.80 17.51 40.35
CA GLU A 137 -13.00 17.50 41.59
C GLU A 137 -11.87 18.52 41.47
N PRO A 138 -11.75 19.49 42.40
CA PRO A 138 -10.73 20.52 42.34
C PRO A 138 -9.31 19.95 42.42
N VAL A 139 -8.46 20.31 41.44
CA VAL A 139 -7.08 19.83 41.32
C VAL A 139 -6.09 20.98 41.31
N SER A 140 -4.89 20.75 41.85
CA SER A 140 -3.74 21.67 41.75
C SER A 140 -2.83 21.37 40.55
N LYS A 141 -2.91 20.14 40.03
CA LYS A 141 -2.23 19.70 38.82
C LYS A 141 -3.01 18.58 38.15
N ASP A 142 -2.95 18.52 36.83
CA ASP A 142 -3.51 17.41 36.08
C ASP A 142 -2.73 17.22 34.78
N ALA A 143 -2.68 15.99 34.29
CA ALA A 143 -2.11 15.67 33.00
C ALA A 143 -2.84 14.48 32.39
N LYS A 144 -3.40 14.68 31.20
CA LYS A 144 -4.13 13.63 30.49
C LYS A 144 -3.75 13.57 29.03
N ARG A 145 -3.92 12.38 28.47
CA ARG A 145 -3.84 12.11 27.04
C ARG A 145 -5.25 11.94 26.50
N LEU A 146 -5.58 12.67 25.45
CA LEU A 146 -6.81 12.54 24.69
C LEU A 146 -6.47 11.94 23.33
N SER A 147 -7.27 10.99 22.87
CA SER A 147 -7.18 10.46 21.50
C SER A 147 -8.48 10.73 20.76
N ILE A 148 -8.41 10.88 19.44
CA ILE A 148 -9.57 11.12 18.57
C ILE A 148 -10.59 9.97 18.63
N GLU A 149 -10.13 8.76 18.96
CA GLU A 149 -10.97 7.58 19.14
C GLU A 149 -11.78 7.61 20.44
N LYS A 150 -11.27 8.28 21.49
CA LYS A 150 -11.84 8.25 22.85
C LYS A 150 -12.41 9.58 23.30
N SER A 151 -12.13 10.67 22.59
CA SER A 151 -12.51 12.02 23.00
C SER A 151 -13.08 12.82 21.84
N THR A 152 -14.20 13.50 22.10
CA THR A 152 -14.80 14.45 21.17
C THR A 152 -14.09 15.81 21.16
N CYS A 153 -13.10 16.03 22.05
CA CYS A 153 -12.36 17.29 22.16
C CYS A 153 -11.54 17.62 20.90
N LEU A 154 -11.16 16.61 20.12
CA LEU A 154 -10.32 16.75 18.93
C LEU A 154 -11.11 16.87 17.63
N LYS A 155 -12.43 17.10 17.70
CA LYS A 155 -13.28 17.29 16.51
C LYS A 155 -13.03 18.64 15.82
N GLY A 156 -12.63 19.65 16.57
CA GLY A 156 -12.33 20.98 16.06
C GLY A 156 -10.86 21.15 15.66
N ASN A 157 -10.53 22.30 15.06
CA ASN A 157 -9.16 22.71 14.81
C ASN A 157 -8.46 23.28 16.05
N ALA A 158 -9.15 23.42 17.19
CA ALA A 158 -8.58 23.89 18.44
C ALA A 158 -9.37 23.30 19.61
N MET A 159 -8.83 23.45 20.82
CA MET A 159 -9.50 23.11 22.07
C MET A 159 -9.67 24.38 22.90
N TRP A 160 -10.72 24.41 23.72
CA TRP A 160 -10.97 25.51 24.66
C TRP A 160 -11.01 24.97 26.07
N PHE A 161 -10.08 25.43 26.91
CA PHE A 161 -9.99 25.06 28.32
C PHE A 161 -10.67 26.14 29.17
N GLY A 162 -11.81 25.81 29.76
CA GLY A 162 -12.50 26.62 30.74
C GLY A 162 -12.01 26.28 32.15
N PHE A 163 -11.57 27.28 32.91
CA PHE A 163 -11.14 27.13 34.29
C PHE A 163 -12.06 27.92 35.22
N GLU A 164 -12.32 27.35 36.40
CA GLU A 164 -13.00 28.05 37.49
C GLU A 164 -12.14 27.96 38.76
N SER A 165 -11.74 29.12 39.28
CA SER A 165 -11.00 29.20 40.54
C SER A 165 -11.90 28.82 41.71
N LYS A 166 -11.45 27.88 42.55
CA LYS A 166 -12.12 27.57 43.82
C LYS A 166 -11.47 28.26 45.02
N ASN A 167 -10.45 29.09 44.77
CA ASN A 167 -9.84 29.90 45.80
C ASN A 167 -10.81 30.97 46.31
N TRP A 168 -10.80 31.19 47.62
CA TRP A 168 -11.70 32.14 48.25
C TRP A 168 -11.18 33.59 48.15
N ILE A 169 -9.87 33.80 48.32
CA ILE A 169 -9.30 35.14 48.49
C ILE A 169 -8.15 35.41 47.50
N MET A 170 -7.28 34.43 47.28
CA MET A 170 -6.05 34.64 46.52
C MET A 170 -6.23 34.38 45.02
N ASN A 171 -5.60 35.24 44.22
CA ASN A 171 -5.39 34.98 42.81
C ASN A 171 -4.41 33.81 42.63
N GLN A 172 -4.65 33.02 41.60
CA GLN A 172 -3.84 31.84 41.27
C GLN A 172 -3.24 32.01 39.88
N LYS A 173 -2.10 31.37 39.62
CA LYS A 173 -1.48 31.31 38.29
C LYS A 173 -1.73 29.95 37.68
N ILE A 174 -2.42 29.93 36.53
CA ILE A 174 -2.65 28.71 35.74
C ILE A 174 -1.60 28.64 34.64
N ILE A 175 -0.95 27.49 34.54
CA ILE A 175 -0.09 27.16 33.41
C ILE A 175 -0.71 25.98 32.66
N LEU A 176 -1.07 26.25 31.41
CA LEU A 176 -1.64 25.27 30.49
C LEU A 176 -0.61 24.97 29.40
N GLU A 177 -0.26 23.69 29.28
CA GLU A 177 0.56 23.18 28.20
C GLU A 177 -0.19 22.11 27.42
N VAL A 178 -0.22 22.22 26.09
CA VAL A 178 -0.92 21.29 25.20
C VAL A 178 -0.01 20.96 24.03
N VAL A 179 0.26 19.67 23.81
CA VAL A 179 1.14 19.19 22.73
C VAL A 179 0.39 18.14 21.90
N PRO A 180 0.18 18.39 20.59
CA PRO A 180 -0.47 17.43 19.71
C PRO A 180 0.48 16.34 19.21
N TRP A 181 -0.06 15.13 19.03
CA TRP A 181 0.56 14.05 18.27
C TRP A 181 0.01 14.04 16.85
N VAL A 182 0.91 14.12 15.88
CA VAL A 182 0.58 14.21 14.46
C VAL A 182 0.98 12.91 13.76
N ASP A 183 -0.01 12.23 13.18
CA ASP A 183 0.22 11.06 12.32
C ASP A 183 0.84 11.49 10.99
N LYS A 184 1.95 10.86 10.58
CA LYS A 184 2.69 11.28 9.38
C LYS A 184 1.86 11.14 8.11
N LYS A 185 1.06 10.07 7.98
CA LYS A 185 0.24 9.82 6.77
C LYS A 185 -0.95 10.77 6.72
N LEU A 186 -1.66 10.96 7.83
CA LEU A 186 -2.80 11.88 7.92
C LEU A 186 -2.36 13.35 7.81
N SER A 187 -1.17 13.70 8.28
CA SER A 187 -0.62 15.07 8.12
C SER A 187 -0.44 15.48 6.66
N ARG A 188 -0.31 14.50 5.76
CA ARG A 188 -0.28 14.71 4.31
C ARG A 188 -1.67 14.89 3.69
N GLY A 189 -2.73 14.87 4.50
CA GLY A 189 -4.12 15.10 4.08
C GLY A 189 -4.83 13.87 3.50
N TRP A 190 -4.26 12.67 3.65
CA TRP A 190 -4.82 11.43 3.13
C TRP A 190 -5.82 10.78 4.10
N SER A 191 -6.96 11.44 4.32
CA SER A 191 -8.07 10.89 5.12
C SER A 191 -8.68 9.63 4.49
N LEU A 192 -9.55 8.93 5.23
CA LEU A 192 -10.29 7.78 4.70
C LEU A 192 -11.11 8.17 3.46
N ASP A 193 -11.87 9.26 3.54
CA ASP A 193 -12.72 9.72 2.44
C ASP A 193 -11.90 10.14 1.21
N ASN A 194 -10.77 10.82 1.43
CA ASN A 194 -9.88 11.24 0.35
C ASN A 194 -9.27 10.03 -0.37
N ARG A 195 -8.85 9.00 0.37
CA ARG A 195 -8.35 7.75 -0.21
C ARG A 195 -9.43 7.01 -0.98
N LYS A 196 -10.64 6.92 -0.41
CA LYS A 196 -11.79 6.28 -1.06
C LYS A 196 -12.13 6.96 -2.39
N ASN A 197 -12.13 8.29 -2.41
CA ASN A 197 -12.38 9.07 -3.62
C ASN A 197 -11.35 8.77 -4.73
N ILE A 198 -10.06 8.69 -4.41
CA ILE A 198 -9.01 8.34 -5.40
C ILE A 198 -9.19 6.92 -5.94
N ILE A 199 -9.52 5.95 -5.08
CA ILE A 199 -9.79 4.57 -5.50
C ILE A 199 -11.00 4.53 -6.44
N GLU A 200 -12.10 5.21 -6.09
CA GLU A 200 -13.30 5.28 -6.93
C GLU A 200 -13.01 5.92 -8.28
N GLN A 201 -12.22 7.00 -8.33
CA GLN A 201 -11.76 7.59 -9.60
C GLN A 201 -10.95 6.59 -10.44
N CYS A 202 -10.00 5.88 -9.82
CA CYS A 202 -9.20 4.88 -10.53
C CYS A 202 -10.06 3.77 -11.17
N LYS A 203 -11.11 3.31 -10.47
CA LYS A 203 -12.04 2.27 -10.95
C LYS A 203 -12.80 2.69 -12.21
N THR A 204 -12.96 3.98 -12.46
CA THR A 204 -13.60 4.48 -13.70
C THR A 204 -12.69 4.42 -14.93
N SER A 205 -11.40 4.11 -14.76
CA SER A 205 -10.49 3.99 -15.89
C SER A 205 -10.80 2.76 -16.75
N ASN A 206 -10.64 2.90 -18.08
CA ASN A 206 -10.82 1.80 -19.03
C ASN A 206 -9.96 0.57 -18.70
N LEU A 207 -8.82 0.77 -18.06
CA LEU A 207 -7.92 -0.30 -17.64
C LEU A 207 -8.51 -1.04 -16.43
N ALA A 208 -8.91 -0.31 -15.38
CA ALA A 208 -9.52 -0.90 -14.19
C ALA A 208 -10.84 -1.62 -14.49
N GLN A 209 -11.66 -1.09 -15.40
CA GLN A 209 -12.95 -1.72 -15.78
C GLN A 209 -12.78 -3.08 -16.47
N LYS A 210 -11.62 -3.37 -17.06
CA LYS A 210 -11.33 -4.67 -17.69
C LYS A 210 -10.75 -5.69 -16.71
N MET A 211 -10.50 -5.29 -15.47
CA MET A 211 -9.91 -6.14 -14.44
C MET A 211 -11.01 -6.83 -13.62
N THR A 212 -10.83 -8.12 -13.35
CA THR A 212 -11.73 -8.89 -12.47
C THR A 212 -11.64 -8.45 -11.01
N ASN A 213 -10.46 -7.99 -10.57
CA ASN A 213 -10.23 -7.40 -9.25
C ASN A 213 -9.51 -6.04 -9.42
N SER A 214 -10.28 -4.97 -9.57
CA SER A 214 -9.76 -3.61 -9.71
C SER A 214 -9.36 -2.97 -8.38
N ASP A 215 -9.69 -3.59 -7.24
CA ASP A 215 -9.38 -3.05 -5.92
C ASP A 215 -7.88 -3.02 -5.66
N ASP A 216 -7.20 -4.16 -5.81
CA ASP A 216 -5.76 -4.26 -5.57
C ASP A 216 -4.96 -3.33 -6.51
N PHE A 217 -5.39 -3.26 -7.76
CA PHE A 217 -4.83 -2.33 -8.74
C PHE A 217 -4.99 -0.87 -8.30
N CYS A 218 -6.20 -0.46 -7.91
CA CYS A 218 -6.47 0.91 -7.52
C CYS A 218 -5.89 1.29 -6.16
N VAL A 219 -5.69 0.33 -5.25
CA VAL A 219 -4.93 0.52 -4.01
C VAL A 219 -3.46 0.77 -4.33
N CYS A 220 -2.85 -0.01 -5.23
CA CYS A 220 -1.47 0.25 -5.68
C CYS A 220 -1.36 1.66 -6.29
N VAL A 221 -2.29 2.05 -7.16
CA VAL A 221 -2.30 3.40 -7.77
C VAL A 221 -2.40 4.48 -6.70
N LEU A 222 -3.30 4.31 -5.72
CA LEU A 222 -3.41 5.19 -4.57
C LEU A 222 -2.05 5.32 -3.86
N ASP A 223 -1.39 4.22 -3.49
CA ASP A 223 -0.13 4.23 -2.74
C ASP A 223 1.00 4.98 -3.47
N LYS A 224 1.11 4.83 -4.80
CA LYS A 224 2.08 5.60 -5.61
C LYS A 224 1.80 7.10 -5.52
N ILE A 225 0.53 7.50 -5.63
CA ILE A 225 0.11 8.91 -5.50
C ILE A 225 0.38 9.42 -4.08
N GLN A 226 0.05 8.63 -3.05
CA GLN A 226 0.26 8.99 -1.64
C GLN A 226 1.73 9.24 -1.32
N THR A 227 2.62 8.47 -1.95
CA THR A 227 4.07 8.58 -1.77
C THR A 227 4.58 9.88 -2.35
N GLN A 228 4.14 10.25 -3.55
CA GLN A 228 4.63 11.42 -4.27
C GLN A 228 4.02 12.75 -3.80
N TYR A 229 2.74 12.78 -3.44
CA TYR A 229 2.01 14.04 -3.21
C TYR A 229 1.41 14.11 -1.80
N LYS A 230 1.27 15.33 -1.26
CA LYS A 230 0.22 15.60 -0.26
C LYS A 230 -1.12 15.72 -0.99
N PHE A 231 -2.21 15.38 -0.33
CA PHE A 231 -3.53 15.41 -0.96
C PHE A 231 -3.89 16.80 -1.51
N LYS A 232 -3.63 17.87 -0.75
CA LYS A 232 -3.87 19.25 -1.20
C LYS A 232 -3.02 19.64 -2.41
N GLU A 233 -1.81 19.13 -2.54
CA GLU A 233 -0.93 19.38 -3.69
C GLU A 233 -1.49 18.64 -4.92
N PHE A 234 -1.84 17.37 -4.75
CA PHE A 234 -2.48 16.56 -5.80
C PHE A 234 -3.77 17.20 -6.31
N GLN A 235 -4.62 17.75 -5.43
CA GLN A 235 -5.85 18.43 -5.82
C GLN A 235 -5.62 19.71 -6.62
N LYS A 236 -4.48 20.38 -6.44
CA LYS A 236 -4.14 21.61 -7.17
C LYS A 236 -3.57 21.35 -8.57
N LEU A 237 -3.22 20.10 -8.88
CA LEU A 237 -2.79 19.72 -10.22
C LEU A 237 -3.91 19.96 -11.24
N LEU A 238 -3.51 20.38 -12.44
CA LEU A 238 -4.43 20.50 -13.57
C LEU A 238 -5.10 19.15 -13.86
N PRO A 239 -6.31 19.12 -14.42
CA PRO A 239 -6.98 17.87 -14.78
C PRO A 239 -6.10 16.93 -15.62
N MET A 240 -5.37 17.49 -16.60
CA MET A 240 -4.46 16.72 -17.46
C MET A 240 -3.26 16.14 -16.71
N GLU A 241 -2.70 16.88 -15.74
CA GLU A 241 -1.61 16.39 -14.89
C GLU A 241 -2.09 15.24 -13.99
N ARG A 242 -3.28 15.38 -13.38
CA ARG A 242 -3.89 14.29 -12.60
C ARG A 242 -4.13 13.06 -13.45
N SER A 243 -4.70 13.22 -14.65
CA SER A 243 -4.88 12.11 -15.59
C SER A 243 -3.55 11.44 -15.95
N LYS A 244 -2.48 12.22 -16.15
CA LYS A 244 -1.15 11.66 -16.39
C LYS A 244 -0.64 10.88 -15.18
N VAL A 245 -0.76 11.41 -13.96
CA VAL A 245 -0.36 10.72 -12.73
C VAL A 245 -1.09 9.39 -12.55
N PHE A 246 -2.41 9.36 -12.78
CA PHE A 246 -3.19 8.12 -12.76
C PHE A 246 -2.71 7.12 -13.82
N LYS A 247 -2.42 7.59 -15.04
CA LYS A 247 -1.94 6.73 -16.13
C LYS A 247 -0.56 6.14 -15.83
N ASP A 248 0.39 6.96 -15.40
CA ASP A 248 1.76 6.52 -15.09
C ASP A 248 1.76 5.54 -13.92
N SER A 249 1.02 5.87 -12.85
CA SER A 249 0.87 5.00 -11.68
C SER A 249 0.16 3.69 -12.06
N GLY A 250 -0.88 3.77 -12.90
CA GLY A 250 -1.59 2.62 -13.44
C GLY A 250 -0.69 1.70 -14.25
N ASN A 251 0.16 2.24 -15.12
CA ASN A 251 1.10 1.43 -15.90
C ASN A 251 2.12 0.71 -15.00
N SER A 252 2.65 1.40 -13.97
CA SER A 252 3.55 0.78 -12.98
C SER A 252 2.83 -0.35 -12.23
N CYS A 253 1.64 -0.07 -11.70
CA CYS A 253 0.87 -1.03 -10.93
C CYS A 253 0.41 -2.22 -11.76
N PHE A 254 0.07 -2.00 -13.02
CA PHE A 254 -0.29 -3.08 -13.94
C PHE A 254 0.86 -4.08 -14.13
N GLY A 255 2.11 -3.65 -14.07
CA GLY A 255 3.26 -4.55 -14.15
C GLY A 255 3.57 -5.29 -12.84
N GLU A 256 3.13 -4.76 -11.70
CA GLU A 256 3.47 -5.19 -10.34
C GLU A 256 2.41 -6.11 -9.70
N THR A 257 1.13 -6.02 -10.09
CA THR A 257 0.06 -6.80 -9.44
C THR A 257 -0.20 -8.15 -10.09
N SER A 258 -0.70 -9.11 -9.30
CA SER A 258 -1.18 -10.42 -9.78
C SER A 258 -2.29 -10.30 -10.84
N THR A 259 -2.97 -9.15 -10.89
CA THR A 259 -3.96 -8.78 -11.91
C THR A 259 -3.37 -8.77 -13.33
N SER A 260 -2.07 -8.51 -13.49
CA SER A 260 -1.39 -8.60 -14.79
C SER A 260 -1.53 -10.00 -15.38
N ASN A 261 -1.40 -11.02 -14.54
CA ASN A 261 -1.43 -12.42 -14.96
C ASN A 261 -2.80 -12.79 -15.53
N VAL A 262 -3.90 -12.37 -14.89
CA VAL A 262 -5.26 -12.62 -15.37
C VAL A 262 -5.49 -12.04 -16.77
N VAL A 263 -5.01 -10.81 -17.02
CA VAL A 263 -5.15 -10.18 -18.34
C VAL A 263 -4.33 -10.90 -19.39
N TYR A 264 -3.08 -11.29 -19.07
CA TYR A 264 -2.26 -12.04 -20.02
C TYR A 264 -2.78 -13.46 -20.26
N ASP A 265 -3.37 -14.11 -19.27
CA ASP A 265 -4.00 -15.42 -19.41
C ASP A 265 -5.26 -15.35 -20.29
N ASP A 266 -6.08 -14.31 -20.16
CA ASP A 266 -7.18 -14.04 -21.09
C ASP A 266 -6.67 -13.81 -22.53
N LEU A 267 -5.59 -13.03 -22.71
CA LEU A 267 -4.97 -12.84 -24.02
C LEU A 267 -4.44 -14.16 -24.61
N ARG A 268 -3.83 -15.03 -23.80
CA ARG A 268 -3.39 -16.38 -24.19
C ARG A 268 -4.57 -17.24 -24.64
N ASN A 269 -5.66 -17.24 -23.88
CA ASN A 269 -6.87 -17.98 -24.20
C ASN A 269 -7.49 -17.49 -25.52
N GLN A 270 -7.61 -16.18 -25.70
CA GLN A 270 -8.08 -15.58 -26.96
C GLN A 270 -7.18 -15.95 -28.13
N ALA A 271 -5.85 -15.85 -27.97
CA ALA A 271 -4.90 -16.23 -29.01
C ALA A 271 -5.06 -17.71 -29.40
N SER A 272 -5.19 -18.60 -28.42
CA SER A 272 -5.42 -20.04 -28.62
C SER A 272 -6.72 -20.32 -29.37
N LEU A 273 -7.82 -19.68 -28.99
CA LEU A 273 -9.11 -19.81 -29.68
C LEU A 273 -9.04 -19.31 -31.13
N LEU A 274 -8.40 -18.16 -31.36
CA LEU A 274 -8.21 -17.59 -32.70
C LEU A 274 -7.34 -18.50 -33.59
N ALA A 275 -6.25 -19.05 -33.04
CA ALA A 275 -5.39 -20.00 -33.75
C ALA A 275 -6.15 -21.28 -34.14
N LYS A 276 -6.97 -21.84 -33.24
CA LYS A 276 -7.85 -23.00 -33.53
C LYS A 276 -8.86 -22.72 -34.65
N GLN A 277 -9.30 -21.47 -34.79
CA GLN A 277 -10.17 -21.02 -35.88
C GLN A 277 -9.43 -20.72 -37.19
N GLY A 278 -8.11 -20.93 -37.26
CA GLY A 278 -7.27 -20.58 -38.42
C GLY A 278 -7.01 -19.08 -38.57
N LYS A 279 -7.43 -18.24 -37.62
CA LYS A 279 -7.24 -16.78 -37.63
C LYS A 279 -5.86 -16.39 -37.07
N ASN A 280 -4.81 -16.99 -37.63
CA ASN A 280 -3.45 -16.89 -37.12
C ASN A 280 -2.93 -15.45 -37.00
N GLY A 281 -3.29 -14.57 -37.94
CA GLY A 281 -2.91 -13.14 -37.88
C GLY A 281 -3.49 -12.41 -36.66
N GLN A 282 -4.72 -12.74 -36.25
CA GLN A 282 -5.33 -12.15 -35.06
C GLN A 282 -4.74 -12.75 -33.78
N ALA A 283 -4.41 -14.04 -33.78
CA ALA A 283 -3.69 -14.67 -32.67
C ALA A 283 -2.30 -14.04 -32.46
N ILE A 284 -1.55 -13.79 -33.54
CA ILE A 284 -0.26 -13.09 -33.51
C ILE A 284 -0.41 -11.71 -32.86
N ALA A 285 -1.45 -10.95 -33.21
CA ALA A 285 -1.68 -9.61 -32.64
C ALA A 285 -1.86 -9.67 -31.11
N LYS A 286 -2.58 -10.68 -30.59
CA LYS A 286 -2.76 -10.89 -29.14
C LYS A 286 -1.45 -11.26 -28.45
N LEU A 287 -0.70 -12.22 -29.00
CA LEU A 287 0.57 -12.67 -28.45
C LEU A 287 1.65 -11.57 -28.47
N THR A 288 1.64 -10.71 -29.49
CA THR A 288 2.57 -9.58 -29.61
C THR A 288 2.41 -8.59 -28.45
N VAL A 289 1.19 -8.39 -27.93
CA VAL A 289 0.97 -7.57 -26.72
C VAL A 289 1.72 -8.16 -25.53
N ILE A 290 1.52 -9.46 -25.27
CA ILE A 290 2.15 -10.17 -24.15
C ILE A 290 3.70 -10.08 -24.24
N ILE A 291 4.24 -10.25 -25.45
CA ILE A 291 5.68 -10.21 -25.71
C ILE A 291 6.25 -8.81 -25.54
N ASN A 292 5.60 -7.79 -26.13
CA ASN A 292 6.08 -6.41 -26.04
C ASN A 292 6.04 -5.86 -24.61
N ASP A 293 5.12 -6.37 -23.78
CA ASP A 293 5.04 -6.02 -22.36
C ASP A 293 6.08 -6.78 -21.50
N GLY A 294 6.87 -7.68 -22.08
CA GLY A 294 7.89 -8.46 -21.38
C GLY A 294 7.33 -9.55 -20.45
N LYS A 295 6.11 -10.01 -20.72
CA LYS A 295 5.36 -10.95 -19.86
C LYS A 295 5.16 -12.33 -20.50
N ALA A 296 5.82 -12.55 -21.64
CA ALA A 296 5.77 -13.80 -22.38
C ALA A 296 6.60 -14.90 -21.72
N THR A 297 6.04 -16.10 -21.68
CA THR A 297 6.71 -17.36 -21.32
C THR A 297 7.32 -18.01 -22.55
N ALA A 298 8.18 -19.02 -22.37
CA ALA A 298 8.70 -19.82 -23.47
C ALA A 298 7.59 -20.39 -24.37
N LEU A 299 6.48 -20.85 -23.77
CA LEU A 299 5.32 -21.35 -24.52
C LEU A 299 4.60 -20.26 -25.33
N ASP A 300 4.56 -19.01 -24.88
CA ASP A 300 4.01 -17.90 -25.67
C ASP A 300 4.82 -17.68 -26.96
N TYR A 301 6.15 -17.76 -26.86
CA TYR A 301 7.06 -17.73 -28.01
C TYR A 301 6.89 -18.94 -28.92
N ASN A 302 6.63 -20.12 -28.36
CA ASN A 302 6.28 -21.31 -29.14
C ASN A 302 5.01 -21.09 -29.97
N VAL A 303 3.93 -20.62 -29.32
CA VAL A 303 2.63 -20.42 -29.97
C VAL A 303 2.72 -19.34 -31.04
N ILE A 304 3.39 -18.21 -30.79
CA ILE A 304 3.53 -17.16 -31.83
C ILE A 304 4.39 -17.66 -33.00
N GLY A 305 5.43 -18.46 -32.71
CA GLY A 305 6.27 -19.12 -33.70
C GLY A 305 5.45 -20.00 -34.65
N VAL A 306 4.60 -20.88 -34.11
CA VAL A 306 3.68 -21.72 -34.90
C VAL A 306 2.73 -20.88 -35.75
N ASN A 307 2.15 -19.82 -35.20
CA ASN A 307 1.27 -18.94 -35.99
C ASN A 307 2.02 -18.24 -37.13
N TYR A 308 3.30 -17.90 -36.95
CA TYR A 308 4.15 -17.38 -38.03
C TYR A 308 4.47 -18.45 -39.09
N LEU A 309 4.68 -19.72 -38.71
CA LEU A 309 4.81 -20.82 -39.66
C LEU A 309 3.56 -20.96 -40.53
N LEU A 310 2.39 -20.97 -39.90
CA LEU A 310 1.09 -21.11 -40.57
C LEU A 310 0.73 -19.90 -41.45
N THR A 311 1.35 -18.75 -41.21
CA THR A 311 1.21 -17.55 -42.07
C THR A 311 2.39 -17.36 -43.03
N LYS A 312 3.25 -18.38 -43.19
CA LYS A 312 4.40 -18.40 -44.11
C LYS A 312 5.46 -17.31 -43.84
N GLN A 313 5.53 -16.81 -42.61
CA GLN A 313 6.49 -15.81 -42.17
C GLN A 313 7.67 -16.48 -41.44
N TYR A 314 8.39 -17.36 -42.13
CA TYR A 314 9.34 -18.30 -41.51
C TYR A 314 10.50 -17.60 -40.78
N GLY A 315 11.05 -16.52 -41.32
CA GLY A 315 12.08 -15.73 -40.63
C GLY A 315 11.62 -15.16 -39.27
N LYS A 316 10.35 -14.74 -39.16
CA LYS A 316 9.78 -14.30 -37.88
C LYS A 316 9.56 -15.48 -36.94
N ALA A 317 9.09 -16.62 -37.46
CA ALA A 317 8.96 -17.84 -36.67
C ALA A 317 10.30 -18.23 -36.04
N ILE A 318 11.38 -18.28 -36.83
CA ILE A 318 12.75 -18.57 -36.34
C ILE A 318 13.16 -17.58 -35.25
N LYS A 319 12.94 -16.27 -35.46
CA LYS A 319 13.28 -15.25 -34.47
C LYS A 319 12.59 -15.53 -33.13
N TYR A 320 11.26 -15.64 -33.13
CA TYR A 320 10.50 -15.79 -31.89
C TYR A 320 10.74 -17.15 -31.22
N LEU A 321 10.91 -18.24 -31.99
CA LEU A 321 11.23 -19.55 -31.43
C LEU A 321 12.61 -19.56 -30.76
N LYS A 322 13.61 -18.89 -31.34
CA LYS A 322 14.91 -18.68 -30.69
C LYS A 322 14.80 -17.84 -29.42
N ASP A 323 13.94 -16.83 -29.40
CA ASP A 323 13.73 -16.03 -28.19
C ASP A 323 13.05 -16.86 -27.09
N GLY A 324 12.11 -17.75 -27.43
CA GLY A 324 11.55 -18.74 -26.50
C GLY A 324 12.59 -19.76 -26.00
N GLU A 325 13.44 -20.25 -26.89
CA GLU A 325 14.52 -21.19 -26.58
C GLU A 325 15.53 -20.61 -25.59
N LYS A 326 15.77 -19.30 -25.59
CA LYS A 326 16.61 -18.62 -24.59
C LYS A 326 15.97 -18.60 -23.21
N LEU A 327 14.64 -18.61 -23.12
CA LEU A 327 13.92 -18.63 -21.85
C LEU A 327 13.83 -20.03 -21.26
N ASP A 328 13.65 -21.04 -22.11
CA ASP A 328 13.65 -22.44 -21.74
C ASP A 328 14.24 -23.27 -22.88
N ASP A 329 15.48 -23.73 -22.69
CA ASP A 329 16.19 -24.53 -23.69
C ASP A 329 15.86 -26.02 -23.61
N THR A 330 15.03 -26.42 -22.64
CA THR A 330 14.57 -27.81 -22.44
C THR A 330 13.22 -28.07 -23.10
N GLU A 331 12.46 -27.02 -23.44
CA GLU A 331 11.15 -27.13 -24.07
C GLU A 331 11.22 -27.70 -25.50
N LEU A 332 10.88 -28.99 -25.64
CA LEU A 332 11.03 -29.74 -26.89
C LEU A 332 10.06 -29.28 -27.99
N LEU A 333 8.90 -28.71 -27.65
CA LEU A 333 8.00 -28.14 -28.66
C LEU A 333 8.66 -26.96 -29.39
N ILE A 334 9.42 -26.14 -28.68
CA ILE A 334 10.17 -25.03 -29.28
C ILE A 334 11.26 -25.58 -30.21
N LYS A 335 12.02 -26.59 -29.77
CA LYS A 335 13.07 -27.22 -30.60
C LYS A 335 12.48 -27.80 -31.88
N LEU A 336 11.35 -28.51 -31.76
CA LEU A 336 10.68 -29.12 -32.91
C LEU A 336 10.17 -28.05 -33.88
N ASN A 337 9.47 -27.04 -33.37
CA ASN A 337 8.97 -25.95 -34.21
C ASN A 337 10.10 -25.12 -34.82
N LEU A 338 11.26 -25.01 -34.16
CA LEU A 338 12.44 -24.38 -34.73
C LEU A 338 13.02 -25.21 -35.89
N ALA A 339 13.03 -26.55 -35.76
CA ALA A 339 13.39 -27.45 -36.86
C ALA A 339 12.42 -27.29 -38.05
N HIS A 340 11.11 -27.21 -37.78
CA HIS A 340 10.10 -26.88 -38.80
C HIS A 340 10.37 -25.53 -39.46
N ALA A 341 10.68 -24.50 -38.66
CA ALA A 341 10.94 -23.16 -39.16
C ALA A 341 12.17 -23.10 -40.07
N TYR A 342 13.26 -23.80 -39.71
CA TYR A 342 14.42 -23.91 -40.59
C TYR A 342 14.10 -24.67 -41.86
N LEU A 343 13.43 -25.81 -41.76
CA LEU A 343 13.09 -26.63 -42.91
C LEU A 343 12.23 -25.87 -43.93
N LEU A 344 11.19 -25.19 -43.44
CA LEU A 344 10.27 -24.38 -44.24
C LEU A 344 10.90 -23.08 -44.77
N ASN A 345 12.05 -22.67 -44.23
CA ASN A 345 12.85 -21.55 -44.71
C ASN A 345 14.04 -22.05 -45.55
N ASP A 346 13.88 -23.20 -46.21
CA ASP A 346 14.85 -23.85 -47.11
C ASP A 346 16.23 -24.07 -46.47
N ASN A 347 16.26 -24.20 -45.15
CA ASN A 347 17.47 -24.40 -44.38
C ASN A 347 17.53 -25.82 -43.79
N TYR A 348 17.59 -26.81 -44.68
CA TYR A 348 17.66 -28.21 -44.32
C TYR A 348 18.90 -28.54 -43.46
N LYS A 349 20.03 -27.88 -43.73
CA LYS A 349 21.30 -28.10 -43.01
C LYS A 349 21.16 -27.79 -41.52
N GLU A 350 20.39 -26.77 -41.17
CA GLU A 350 20.14 -26.38 -39.78
C GLU A 350 18.99 -27.18 -39.15
N ALA A 351 17.99 -27.57 -39.94
CA ALA A 351 16.87 -28.38 -39.48
C ALA A 351 17.29 -29.82 -39.13
N LYS A 352 18.06 -30.46 -40.01
CA LYS A 352 18.50 -31.88 -39.90
C LYS A 352 19.08 -32.27 -38.54
N PRO A 353 20.08 -31.56 -37.97
CA PRO A 353 20.66 -31.96 -36.69
C PRO A 353 19.65 -31.90 -35.54
N ILE A 354 18.68 -31.00 -35.59
CA ILE A 354 17.65 -30.88 -34.54
C ILE A 354 16.71 -32.10 -34.61
N TYR A 355 16.20 -32.44 -35.80
CA TYR A 355 15.36 -33.63 -35.96
C TYR A 355 16.04 -34.91 -35.48
N LYS A 356 17.32 -35.09 -35.85
CA LYS A 356 18.08 -36.29 -35.45
C LYS A 356 18.36 -36.34 -33.95
N LYS A 357 18.68 -35.20 -33.33
CA LYS A 357 19.07 -35.15 -31.91
C LYS A 357 17.95 -35.62 -30.98
N TYR A 358 16.70 -35.29 -31.30
CA TYR A 358 15.56 -35.50 -30.41
C TYR A 358 14.60 -36.63 -30.85
N GLN A 359 14.94 -37.35 -31.93
CA GLN A 359 14.03 -38.34 -32.56
C GLN A 359 13.49 -39.43 -31.61
N ASN A 360 14.25 -39.78 -30.57
CA ASN A 360 13.88 -40.82 -29.60
C ASN A 360 13.20 -40.26 -28.32
N GLN A 361 12.86 -38.97 -28.30
CA GLN A 361 12.23 -38.32 -27.14
C GLN A 361 10.73 -38.10 -27.36
N ASN A 362 10.02 -37.87 -26.27
CA ASN A 362 8.62 -37.43 -26.32
C ASN A 362 8.54 -35.91 -26.15
N VAL A 363 7.73 -35.26 -26.98
CA VAL A 363 7.51 -33.80 -26.94
C VAL A 363 6.41 -33.42 -25.94
N THR A 364 5.54 -34.35 -25.59
CA THR A 364 4.60 -34.26 -24.46
C THR A 364 4.60 -35.59 -23.71
N ASP A 365 3.82 -35.70 -22.63
CA ASP A 365 3.64 -36.96 -21.88
C ASP A 365 3.16 -38.16 -22.72
N SER A 366 2.54 -37.88 -23.86
CA SER A 366 1.77 -38.84 -24.67
C SER A 366 2.15 -38.87 -26.15
N LEU A 367 3.05 -37.98 -26.59
CA LEU A 367 3.36 -37.82 -28.01
C LEU A 367 4.86 -37.84 -28.28
N SER A 368 5.30 -38.79 -29.11
CA SER A 368 6.70 -38.86 -29.51
C SER A 368 7.08 -37.72 -30.46
N TRP A 369 8.37 -37.38 -30.51
CA TRP A 369 8.92 -36.43 -31.47
C TRP A 369 8.57 -36.77 -32.92
N THR A 370 8.70 -38.06 -33.27
CA THR A 370 8.38 -38.57 -34.61
C THR A 370 6.89 -38.44 -34.93
N GLN A 371 6.02 -38.83 -33.99
CA GLN A 371 4.57 -38.72 -34.16
C GLN A 371 4.13 -37.26 -34.32
N LYS A 372 4.65 -36.34 -33.50
CA LYS A 372 4.33 -34.91 -33.62
C LYS A 372 4.80 -34.34 -34.95
N THR A 373 6.02 -34.69 -35.39
CA THR A 373 6.56 -34.26 -36.69
C THR A 373 5.66 -34.69 -37.84
N GLU A 374 5.22 -35.95 -37.85
CA GLU A 374 4.30 -36.46 -38.88
C GLU A 374 2.95 -35.73 -38.86
N GLN A 375 2.40 -35.45 -37.68
CA GLN A 375 1.16 -34.68 -37.53
C GLN A 375 1.31 -33.25 -38.05
N ASP A 376 2.43 -32.59 -37.74
CA ASP A 376 2.71 -31.22 -38.17
C ASP A 376 2.88 -31.11 -39.67
N PHE A 377 3.62 -32.04 -40.29
CA PHE A 377 3.76 -32.06 -41.75
C PHE A 377 2.40 -32.22 -42.44
N LYS A 378 1.54 -33.11 -41.94
CA LYS A 378 0.15 -33.25 -42.44
C LYS A 378 -0.65 -31.95 -42.24
N ALA A 379 -0.50 -31.29 -41.11
CA ALA A 379 -1.18 -30.02 -40.83
C ALA A 379 -0.69 -28.89 -41.76
N PHE A 380 0.61 -28.80 -42.01
CA PHE A 380 1.21 -27.86 -42.95
C PHE A 380 0.71 -28.09 -44.37
N GLN A 381 0.69 -29.35 -44.84
CA GLN A 381 0.15 -29.70 -46.15
C GLN A 381 -1.32 -29.29 -46.28
N LYS A 382 -2.14 -29.56 -45.26
CA LYS A 382 -3.55 -29.13 -45.22
C LYS A 382 -3.70 -27.60 -45.23
N ALA A 383 -2.74 -26.88 -44.67
CA ALA A 383 -2.67 -25.42 -44.71
C ALA A 383 -2.05 -24.86 -46.01
N GLY A 384 -1.78 -25.70 -47.02
CA GLY A 384 -1.18 -25.28 -48.28
C GLY A 384 0.29 -24.87 -48.15
N ILE A 385 1.01 -25.47 -47.21
CA ILE A 385 2.46 -25.36 -47.02
C ILE A 385 3.08 -26.68 -47.47
N GLN A 386 3.97 -26.61 -48.46
CA GLN A 386 4.65 -27.75 -49.07
C GLN A 386 6.16 -27.56 -48.96
N ASN A 387 6.90 -28.64 -48.78
CA ASN A 387 8.36 -28.64 -48.77
C ASN A 387 8.87 -30.02 -49.25
N GLU A 388 9.88 -30.02 -50.12
CA GLU A 388 10.40 -31.24 -50.75
C GLU A 388 11.15 -32.16 -49.77
N ASP A 389 11.69 -31.62 -48.68
CA ASP A 389 12.46 -32.37 -47.70
C ASP A 389 11.59 -33.03 -46.61
N PHE A 390 10.25 -32.89 -46.62
CA PHE A 390 9.39 -33.56 -45.63
C PHE A 390 9.61 -35.07 -45.59
N GLU A 391 9.52 -35.75 -46.74
CA GLU A 391 9.76 -37.20 -46.84
C GLU A 391 11.19 -37.59 -46.44
N ARG A 392 12.15 -36.71 -46.74
CA ARG A 392 13.55 -36.91 -46.38
C ARG A 392 13.75 -36.86 -44.86
N VAL A 393 13.09 -35.93 -44.17
CA VAL A 393 13.12 -35.85 -42.70
C VAL A 393 12.40 -37.05 -42.07
N LEU A 394 11.27 -37.48 -42.62
CA LEU A 394 10.54 -38.65 -42.09
C LEU A 394 11.36 -39.95 -42.21
N LYS A 395 12.12 -40.13 -43.30
CA LYS A 395 13.06 -41.24 -43.44
C LYS A 395 14.21 -41.13 -42.45
N LEU A 396 14.79 -39.94 -42.31
CA LEU A 396 15.92 -39.69 -41.40
C LEU A 396 15.66 -40.11 -39.95
N MET A 397 14.42 -39.97 -39.46
CA MET A 397 14.07 -40.30 -38.07
C MET A 397 13.68 -41.77 -37.87
N LYS A 398 13.61 -42.56 -38.94
CA LYS A 398 13.35 -44.02 -38.90
C LYS A 398 14.65 -44.84 -38.93
N ASP A 399 15.76 -44.19 -39.30
CA ASP A 399 17.12 -44.70 -39.26
C ASP A 399 17.78 -44.40 -37.90
#